data_AF-A0A535TC91-F1
#
_entry.id   AF-A0A535TC91-F1
#
_cell.length_a   1.000
_cell.length_b   1.000
_cell.length_c   1.000
_cell.angle_alpha   90.00
_cell.angle_beta   90.00
_cell.angle_gamma   90.00
#
_symmetry.space_group_name_H-M   'P 1'
#
loop_
_entity.id
_entity.type
_entity.pdbx_description
1 polymer ?
#
loop_
_entity_poly.entity_id
_entity_poly.type
_entity_poly.pdbx_seq_one_letter_code
_entity_poly.pdbx_strand_id
1 'polypeptide(L)'
;MYSFLTILLRLGLAVFLGALIGFERESREHAAGMRTNALVSLGSCLFTIISAFGFLDFLGTPHVQIDPTRIASYIVAGIGFLGAGTIFLSRDQNRVKGLTTAATVWLVAAIGMACGAGLFAVAVVATALGLIVLIVLRLLERLVLPRQTATTQRLQIEAASMGGQLIGQVYDTLMHVDIHIKTLDLRSEQEGEMLQIICTIPDTATLAKVVDQLRALPGVRTVQANLQDIDKMNEASNGE
;
A
#
# COMPACT_ATOMS: atom_id res chain seq x y z
N MET A 1 -40.61 -9.92 -16.27
CA MET A 1 -40.47 -8.83 -15.28
C MET A 1 -39.60 -9.35 -14.14
N TYR A 2 -38.38 -8.85 -13.98
CA TYR A 2 -37.51 -9.30 -12.88
C TYR A 2 -38.14 -8.89 -11.55
N SER A 3 -38.17 -9.82 -10.59
CA SER A 3 -38.64 -9.49 -9.25
C SER A 3 -37.66 -8.54 -8.57
N PHE A 4 -38.17 -7.54 -7.85
CA PHE A 4 -37.37 -6.67 -6.99
C PHE A 4 -36.43 -7.47 -6.08
N LEU A 5 -36.89 -8.65 -5.63
CA LEU A 5 -36.09 -9.58 -4.84
C LEU A 5 -34.82 -10.06 -5.56
N THR A 6 -34.88 -10.31 -6.87
CA THR A 6 -33.72 -10.72 -7.66
C THR A 6 -32.68 -9.61 -7.75
N ILE A 7 -33.12 -8.36 -7.92
CA ILE A 7 -32.23 -7.19 -7.94
C ILE A 7 -31.58 -7.01 -6.57
N LEU A 8 -32.37 -7.10 -5.50
CA LEU A 8 -31.88 -7.00 -4.13
C LEU A 8 -30.82 -8.08 -3.83
N LEU A 9 -31.04 -9.32 -4.28
CA LEU A 9 -30.09 -10.42 -4.12
C LEU A 9 -28.78 -10.15 -4.89
N ARG A 10 -28.86 -9.66 -6.14
CA ARG A 10 -27.67 -9.31 -6.94
C ARG A 10 -26.83 -8.24 -6.25
N LEU A 11 -27.47 -7.16 -5.80
CA LEU A 11 -26.79 -6.06 -5.10
C LEU A 11 -26.23 -6.51 -3.76
N GLY A 12 -26.99 -7.27 -2.97
CA GLY A 12 -26.56 -7.81 -1.68
C GLY A 12 -25.37 -8.75 -1.82
N LEU A 13 -25.38 -9.65 -2.82
CA LEU A 13 -24.26 -10.55 -3.09
C LEU A 13 -23.02 -9.77 -3.54
N ALA A 14 -23.16 -8.76 -4.41
CA ALA A 14 -22.05 -7.92 -4.84
C ALA A 14 -21.38 -7.21 -3.65
N VAL A 15 -22.18 -6.60 -2.77
CA VAL A 15 -21.69 -5.97 -1.53
C VAL A 15 -20.96 -6.98 -0.66
N PHE A 16 -21.55 -8.15 -0.44
CA PHE A 16 -20.96 -9.18 0.42
C PHE A 16 -19.61 -9.69 -0.12
N LEU A 17 -19.54 -10.06 -1.40
CA LEU A 17 -18.32 -10.56 -2.03
C LEU A 17 -17.23 -9.47 -2.12
N GLY A 18 -17.60 -8.24 -2.45
CA GLY A 18 -16.68 -7.10 -2.45
C GLY A 18 -16.15 -6.79 -1.05
N ALA A 19 -17.00 -6.85 -0.03
CA ALA A 19 -16.60 -6.68 1.37
C ALA A 19 -15.66 -7.79 1.86
N LEU A 20 -15.86 -9.04 1.40
CA LEU A 20 -15.01 -10.17 1.77
C LEU A 20 -13.55 -9.98 1.28
N ILE A 21 -13.38 -9.53 0.03
CA ILE A 21 -12.07 -9.13 -0.50
C ILE A 21 -11.51 -7.98 0.36
N GLY A 22 -12.33 -6.94 0.59
CA GLY A 22 -11.92 -5.76 1.34
C GLY A 22 -11.56 -6.04 2.80
N PHE A 23 -12.13 -7.06 3.44
CA PHE A 23 -11.83 -7.44 4.83
C PHE A 23 -10.39 -7.94 4.96
N GLU A 24 -9.94 -8.76 4.00
CA GLU A 24 -8.56 -9.21 3.92
C GLU A 24 -7.57 -8.05 3.64
N ARG A 25 -8.06 -6.92 3.10
CA ARG A 25 -7.27 -5.70 2.84
C ARG A 25 -7.24 -4.74 4.02
N GLU A 26 -8.38 -4.51 4.68
CA GLU A 26 -8.54 -3.56 5.81
C GLU A 26 -7.84 -4.05 7.07
N SER A 27 -7.87 -5.36 7.33
CA SER A 27 -7.11 -5.99 8.42
C SER A 27 -5.59 -5.80 8.31
N ARG A 28 -5.11 -5.11 7.27
CA ARG A 28 -3.71 -4.98 6.88
C ARG A 28 -3.34 -3.56 6.42
N GLU A 29 -4.13 -2.55 6.81
CA GLU A 29 -3.85 -1.11 6.61
C GLU A 29 -3.59 -0.69 5.15
N HIS A 30 -4.19 -1.40 4.18
CA HIS A 30 -4.08 -1.01 2.78
C HIS A 30 -5.06 0.12 2.43
N ALA A 31 -4.64 1.00 1.52
CA ALA A 31 -5.38 2.20 1.11
C ALA A 31 -6.85 1.97 0.66
N ALA A 32 -7.22 0.76 0.21
CA ALA A 32 -8.60 0.40 -0.11
C ALA A 32 -9.09 -0.76 0.79
N GLY A 33 -9.84 -0.41 1.84
CA GLY A 33 -10.42 -1.33 2.81
C GLY A 33 -11.80 -1.91 2.43
N MET A 34 -12.59 -2.38 3.41
CA MET A 34 -13.90 -3.01 3.16
C MET A 34 -14.88 -2.07 2.47
N ARG A 35 -14.97 -0.83 2.96
CA ARG A 35 -15.95 0.16 2.45
C ARG A 35 -15.72 0.44 0.97
N THR A 36 -14.47 0.67 0.57
CA THR A 36 -14.10 0.97 -0.81
C THR A 36 -14.44 -0.20 -1.74
N ASN A 37 -14.04 -1.42 -1.37
CA ASN A 37 -14.29 -2.59 -2.21
C ASN A 37 -15.79 -2.92 -2.29
N ALA A 38 -16.54 -2.80 -1.19
CA ALA A 38 -17.99 -2.99 -1.19
C ALA A 38 -18.71 -1.99 -2.12
N LEU A 39 -18.34 -0.69 -2.06
CA LEU A 39 -18.92 0.35 -2.90
C LEU A 39 -18.57 0.17 -4.38
N VAL A 40 -17.33 -0.20 -4.69
CA VAL A 40 -16.89 -0.48 -6.07
C VAL A 40 -17.67 -1.65 -6.67
N SER A 41 -17.85 -2.73 -5.90
CA SER A 41 -18.62 -3.90 -6.34
C SER A 41 -20.10 -3.57 -6.52
N LEU A 42 -20.69 -2.85 -5.56
CA LEU A 42 -22.09 -2.41 -5.61
C LEU A 42 -22.37 -1.51 -6.82
N GLY A 43 -21.53 -0.50 -7.04
CA GLY A 43 -21.66 0.43 -8.16
C GLY A 43 -21.54 -0.30 -9.50
N SER A 44 -20.55 -1.19 -9.63
CA SER A 44 -20.37 -2.00 -10.84
C SER A 44 -21.58 -2.93 -11.10
N CYS A 45 -22.11 -3.57 -10.06
CA CYS A 45 -23.31 -4.39 -10.15
C CYS A 45 -24.53 -3.56 -10.60
N LEU A 46 -24.74 -2.39 -10.00
CA LEU A 46 -25.85 -1.50 -10.35
C LEU A 46 -25.75 -1.04 -11.80
N PHE A 47 -24.57 -0.58 -12.25
CA PHE A 47 -24.36 -0.18 -13.64
C PHE A 47 -24.58 -1.33 -14.62
N THR A 48 -24.16 -2.56 -14.29
CA THR A 48 -24.45 -3.73 -15.14
C THR A 48 -25.94 -4.05 -15.20
N ILE A 49 -26.68 -3.94 -14.09
CA ILE A 49 -28.14 -4.12 -14.08
C ILE A 49 -28.82 -3.05 -14.95
N ILE A 50 -28.43 -1.78 -14.80
CA ILE A 50 -28.96 -0.69 -15.62
C ILE A 50 -28.66 -0.93 -17.10
N SER A 51 -27.43 -1.35 -17.43
CA SER A 51 -27.03 -1.64 -18.82
C SER A 51 -27.84 -2.77 -19.44
N ALA A 52 -28.08 -3.84 -18.68
CA ALA A 52 -28.78 -5.02 -19.18
C ALA A 52 -30.30 -4.84 -19.24
N PHE A 53 -30.89 -4.06 -18.33
CA PHE A 53 -32.34 -4.05 -18.13
C PHE A 53 -33.00 -2.67 -18.14
N GLY A 54 -32.24 -1.59 -17.96
CA GLY A 54 -32.77 -0.23 -17.85
C GLY A 54 -33.32 0.35 -19.16
N PHE A 55 -33.03 -0.30 -20.30
CA PHE A 55 -33.39 0.19 -21.63
C PHE A 55 -34.31 -0.78 -22.41
N LEU A 56 -34.90 -1.78 -21.75
CA LEU A 56 -35.71 -2.79 -22.42
C LEU A 56 -36.92 -2.19 -23.15
N ASP A 57 -37.50 -1.10 -22.65
CA ASP A 57 -38.65 -0.43 -23.28
C ASP A 57 -38.33 0.18 -24.65
N PHE A 58 -37.04 0.33 -24.98
CA PHE A 58 -36.59 0.83 -26.27
C PHE A 58 -36.28 -0.30 -27.27
N LEU A 59 -36.35 -1.58 -26.85
CA LEU A 59 -36.14 -2.71 -27.76
C LEU A 59 -37.20 -2.71 -28.87
N GLY A 60 -36.74 -2.72 -30.12
CA GLY A 60 -37.62 -2.73 -31.29
C GLY A 60 -38.05 -1.34 -31.79
N THR A 61 -37.58 -0.26 -31.16
CA THR A 61 -37.77 1.09 -31.71
C THR A 61 -36.95 1.30 -32.99
N PRO A 62 -37.53 1.82 -34.07
CA PRO A 62 -36.81 2.03 -35.33
C PRO A 62 -35.58 2.92 -35.11
N HIS A 63 -34.45 2.54 -35.70
CA HIS A 63 -33.16 3.25 -35.61
C HIS A 63 -32.50 3.30 -34.22
N VAL A 64 -32.99 2.56 -33.22
CA VAL A 64 -32.34 2.45 -31.91
C VAL A 64 -31.63 1.11 -31.79
N GLN A 65 -30.31 1.14 -31.57
CA GLN A 65 -29.51 -0.04 -31.24
C GLN A 65 -29.09 0.02 -29.77
N ILE A 66 -29.49 -0.99 -28.99
CA ILE A 66 -29.12 -1.12 -27.59
C ILE A 66 -27.90 -2.04 -27.49
N ASP A 67 -26.83 -1.56 -26.86
CA ASP A 67 -25.59 -2.31 -26.65
C ASP A 67 -25.24 -2.34 -25.15
N PRO A 68 -25.62 -3.41 -24.43
CA PRO A 68 -25.34 -3.59 -23.01
C PRO A 68 -23.83 -3.66 -22.67
N THR A 69 -22.96 -3.90 -23.66
CA THR A 69 -21.51 -4.04 -23.45
C THR A 69 -20.80 -2.70 -23.29
N ARG A 70 -21.43 -1.58 -23.70
CA ARG A 70 -20.85 -0.24 -23.60
C ARG A 70 -20.62 0.18 -22.17
N ILE A 71 -21.63 0.07 -21.31
CA ILE A 71 -21.49 0.45 -19.90
C ILE A 71 -20.45 -0.45 -19.22
N ALA A 72 -20.42 -1.75 -19.52
CA ALA A 72 -19.38 -2.65 -19.00
C ALA A 72 -17.97 -2.22 -19.41
N SER A 73 -17.77 -1.82 -20.67
CA SER A 73 -16.50 -1.28 -21.17
C SER A 73 -16.08 0.00 -20.42
N TYR A 74 -17.04 0.90 -20.15
CA TYR A 74 -16.77 2.11 -19.38
C TYR A 74 -16.48 1.85 -17.90
N ILE A 75 -17.05 0.80 -17.29
CA ILE A 75 -16.68 0.37 -15.93
C ILE A 75 -15.20 -0.07 -15.92
N VAL A 76 -14.80 -0.93 -16.87
CA VAL A 76 -13.40 -1.40 -16.96
C VAL A 76 -12.43 -0.24 -17.12
N ALA A 77 -12.76 0.71 -18.01
CA ALA A 77 -11.94 1.91 -18.22
C ALA A 77 -11.91 2.83 -16.98
N GLY A 78 -13.06 3.08 -16.36
CA GLY A 78 -13.19 3.97 -15.20
C GLY A 78 -12.46 3.44 -13.96
N ILE A 79 -12.47 2.13 -13.74
CA ILE A 79 -11.73 1.51 -12.64
C ILE A 79 -10.21 1.63 -12.84
N GLY A 80 -9.73 1.68 -14.09
CA GLY A 80 -8.33 1.97 -14.39
C GLY A 80 -7.85 3.30 -13.77
N PHE A 81 -8.69 4.33 -13.78
CA PHE A 81 -8.39 5.62 -13.16
C PHE A 81 -8.32 5.52 -11.63
N LEU A 82 -9.29 4.85 -10.99
CA LEU A 82 -9.26 4.62 -9.53
C LEU A 82 -8.05 3.78 -9.12
N GLY A 83 -7.70 2.76 -9.91
CA GLY A 83 -6.51 1.95 -9.71
C GLY A 83 -5.23 2.78 -9.75
N ALA A 84 -5.07 3.62 -10.78
CA ALA A 84 -3.93 4.54 -10.88
C ALA A 84 -3.83 5.49 -9.69
N GLY A 85 -4.95 6.00 -9.17
CA GLY A 85 -5.00 6.85 -7.98
C GLY A 85 -4.52 6.18 -6.68
N THR A 86 -4.48 4.84 -6.65
CA THR A 86 -3.94 4.09 -5.49
C THR A 86 -2.45 3.76 -5.62
N ILE A 87 -1.82 4.03 -6.77
CA ILE A 87 -0.41 3.72 -7.03
C ILE A 87 0.43 4.98 -6.79
N PHE A 88 1.43 4.88 -5.93
CA PHE A 88 2.33 6.00 -5.63
C PHE A 88 3.75 5.53 -5.36
N LEU A 89 4.72 6.39 -5.70
CA LEU A 89 6.14 6.14 -5.45
C LEU A 89 6.49 6.62 -4.03
N SER A 90 6.95 5.70 -3.18
CA SER A 90 7.45 6.08 -1.87
C SER A 90 8.79 6.80 -2.03
N ARG A 91 8.82 8.10 -1.69
CA ARG A 91 10.00 8.97 -1.81
C ARG A 91 11.23 8.43 -1.07
N ASP A 92 11.01 7.69 0.01
CA ASP A 92 12.07 7.20 0.90
C ASP A 92 12.67 5.84 0.50
N GLN A 93 12.04 5.09 -0.42
CA GLN A 93 12.47 3.72 -0.74
C GLN A 93 12.60 3.43 -2.24
N ASN A 94 12.35 4.42 -3.11
CA ASN A 94 12.28 4.22 -4.57
C ASN A 94 11.40 3.01 -4.98
N ARG A 95 10.41 2.66 -4.15
CA ARG A 95 9.51 1.51 -4.32
C ARG A 95 8.10 1.98 -4.62
N VAL A 96 7.47 1.35 -5.61
CA VAL A 96 6.08 1.59 -5.99
C VAL A 96 5.17 0.88 -4.98
N LYS A 97 4.30 1.63 -4.29
CA LYS A 97 3.25 1.10 -3.42
C LYS A 97 1.90 1.13 -4.15
N GLY A 98 0.98 0.26 -3.72
CA GLY A 98 -0.41 0.29 -4.17
C GLY A 98 -0.76 -0.55 -5.39
N LEU A 99 0.21 -1.22 -6.04
CA LEU A 99 -0.04 -2.09 -7.21
C LEU A 99 -1.10 -3.18 -6.92
N THR A 100 -0.96 -3.90 -5.81
CA THR A 100 -1.93 -4.94 -5.41
C THR A 100 -3.29 -4.33 -5.08
N THR A 101 -3.33 -3.11 -4.52
CA THR A 101 -4.59 -2.41 -4.23
C THR A 101 -5.31 -2.06 -5.53
N ALA A 102 -4.60 -1.51 -6.53
CA ALA A 102 -5.15 -1.24 -7.85
C ALA A 102 -5.72 -2.50 -8.50
N ALA A 103 -4.96 -3.60 -8.49
CA ALA A 103 -5.41 -4.89 -9.02
C ALA A 103 -6.64 -5.44 -8.27
N THR A 104 -6.70 -5.25 -6.95
CA THR A 104 -7.83 -5.70 -6.12
C THR A 104 -9.11 -4.94 -6.47
N VAL A 105 -9.04 -3.61 -6.59
CA VAL A 105 -10.18 -2.77 -6.97
C VAL A 105 -10.68 -3.16 -8.37
N TRP A 106 -9.77 -3.47 -9.29
CA TRP A 106 -10.10 -3.97 -10.63
C TRP A 106 -10.86 -5.30 -10.59
N LEU A 107 -10.37 -6.27 -9.82
CA LEU A 107 -11.04 -7.56 -9.63
C LEU A 107 -12.43 -7.40 -9.00
N VAL A 108 -12.55 -6.54 -7.98
CA VAL A 108 -13.81 -6.34 -7.24
C VAL A 108 -14.89 -5.70 -8.12
N ALA A 109 -14.51 -4.81 -9.04
CA ALA A 109 -15.42 -4.29 -10.04
C ALA A 109 -15.93 -5.39 -10.98
N ALA A 110 -15.05 -6.28 -11.44
CA ALA A 110 -15.44 -7.43 -12.26
C ALA A 110 -16.39 -8.39 -11.52
N ILE A 111 -16.15 -8.65 -10.23
CA ILE A 111 -17.06 -9.44 -9.37
C ILE A 111 -18.44 -8.77 -9.28
N GLY A 112 -18.48 -7.44 -9.12
CA GLY A 112 -19.72 -6.66 -9.12
C GLY A 112 -20.48 -6.78 -10.43
N MET A 113 -19.79 -6.65 -11.58
CA MET A 113 -20.39 -6.84 -12.89
C MET A 113 -20.93 -8.27 -13.08
N ALA A 114 -20.20 -9.30 -12.64
CA ALA A 114 -20.67 -10.68 -12.68
C ALA A 114 -21.96 -10.87 -11.86
N CYS A 115 -22.06 -10.28 -10.66
CA CYS A 115 -23.29 -10.28 -9.87
C CYS A 115 -24.43 -9.55 -10.60
N GLY A 116 -24.16 -8.39 -11.19
CA GLY A 116 -25.14 -7.61 -11.95
C GLY A 116 -25.67 -8.34 -13.18
N ALA A 117 -24.82 -9.11 -13.86
CA ALA A 117 -25.18 -9.98 -14.97
C ALA A 117 -25.94 -11.25 -14.53
N GLY A 118 -25.95 -11.57 -13.23
CA GLY A 118 -26.56 -12.78 -12.67
C GLY A 118 -25.65 -14.02 -12.70
N LEU A 119 -24.36 -13.84 -12.98
CA LEU A 119 -23.34 -14.90 -13.02
C LEU A 119 -22.81 -15.21 -11.61
N PHE A 120 -23.69 -15.67 -10.71
CA PHE A 120 -23.36 -15.84 -9.29
C PHE A 120 -22.23 -16.84 -9.03
N ALA A 121 -22.24 -17.99 -9.71
CA ALA A 121 -21.17 -18.98 -9.58
C ALA A 121 -19.81 -18.40 -10.00
N VAL A 122 -19.78 -17.61 -11.09
CA VAL A 122 -18.56 -16.94 -11.56
C VAL A 122 -18.08 -15.92 -10.54
N ALA A 123 -18.99 -15.11 -9.98
CA ALA A 123 -18.65 -14.12 -8.96
C ALA A 123 -18.04 -14.77 -7.71
N VAL A 124 -18.63 -15.87 -7.22
CA VAL A 124 -18.15 -16.61 -6.05
C VAL A 124 -16.78 -17.25 -6.32
N VAL A 125 -16.62 -17.93 -7.46
CA VAL A 125 -15.34 -18.55 -7.84
C VAL A 125 -14.24 -17.50 -8.02
N ALA A 126 -14.52 -16.38 -8.69
CA ALA A 126 -13.57 -15.30 -8.86
C ALA A 126 -13.15 -14.69 -7.51
N THR A 127 -14.11 -14.53 -6.59
CA THR A 127 -13.84 -14.05 -5.22
C THR A 127 -12.93 -15.02 -4.47
N ALA A 128 -13.24 -16.32 -4.50
CA ALA A 128 -12.44 -17.36 -3.84
C ALA A 128 -11.02 -17.42 -4.41
N LEU A 129 -10.86 -17.41 -5.73
CA LEU A 129 -9.54 -17.38 -6.38
C LEU A 129 -8.77 -16.11 -6.05
N GLY A 130 -9.43 -14.94 -6.04
CA GLY A 130 -8.83 -13.67 -5.64
C GLY A 130 -8.27 -13.72 -4.21
N LEU A 131 -9.05 -14.25 -3.27
CA LEU A 131 -8.61 -14.44 -1.89
C LEU A 131 -7.44 -15.42 -1.78
N ILE A 132 -7.50 -16.55 -2.51
CA ILE A 132 -6.39 -17.53 -2.55
C ILE A 132 -5.12 -16.85 -3.04
N VAL A 133 -5.17 -16.09 -4.13
CA VAL A 133 -4.02 -15.37 -4.67
C VAL A 133 -3.45 -14.41 -3.61
N LEU A 134 -4.30 -13.61 -2.97
CA LEU A 134 -3.88 -12.68 -1.91
C LEU A 134 -3.24 -13.38 -0.69
N ILE A 135 -3.74 -14.56 -0.31
CA ILE A 135 -3.24 -15.32 0.84
C ILE A 135 -1.96 -16.10 0.48
N VAL A 136 -1.91 -16.74 -0.68
CA VAL A 136 -0.77 -17.58 -1.11
C VAL A 136 0.44 -16.73 -1.43
N LEU A 137 0.28 -15.60 -2.14
CA LEU A 137 1.39 -14.67 -2.41
C LEU A 137 2.05 -14.22 -1.10
N ARG A 138 1.26 -13.92 -0.08
CA ARG A 138 1.77 -13.57 1.26
C ARG A 138 2.53 -14.72 1.91
N LEU A 139 1.99 -15.94 1.86
CA LEU A 139 2.67 -17.09 2.47
C LEU A 139 4.00 -17.36 1.77
N LEU A 140 4.02 -17.21 0.44
CA LEU A 140 5.23 -17.36 -0.36
C LEU A 140 6.24 -16.24 -0.06
N GLU A 141 5.80 -14.99 0.07
CA GLU A 141 6.66 -13.89 0.51
C GLU A 141 7.31 -14.20 1.86
N ARG A 142 6.55 -14.74 2.82
CA ARG A 142 7.10 -15.12 4.15
C ARG A 142 8.06 -16.31 4.11
N LEU A 143 7.89 -17.23 3.16
CA LEU A 143 8.71 -18.43 3.04
C LEU A 143 9.98 -18.21 2.20
N VAL A 144 9.89 -17.39 1.16
CA VAL A 144 10.95 -17.23 0.15
C VAL A 144 11.79 -15.98 0.39
N LEU A 145 11.20 -14.90 0.88
CA LEU A 145 11.95 -13.69 1.19
C LEU A 145 12.43 -13.79 2.64
N PRO A 146 13.75 -13.90 2.90
CA PRO A 146 14.25 -13.72 4.24
C PRO A 146 13.78 -12.34 4.73
N ARG A 147 13.25 -12.30 5.96
CA ARG A 147 12.84 -11.09 6.68
C ARG A 147 14.04 -10.12 6.74
N GLN A 148 14.29 -9.38 5.66
CA GLN A 148 15.12 -8.17 5.71
C GLN A 148 14.22 -7.10 6.29
N THR A 149 13.99 -7.22 7.60
CA THR A 149 13.48 -6.14 8.42
C THR A 149 14.64 -5.18 8.54
N ALA A 150 14.92 -4.44 7.47
CA ALA A 150 15.88 -3.36 7.52
C ALA A 150 15.22 -2.29 8.39
N THR A 151 15.42 -2.41 9.71
CA THR A 151 14.86 -1.49 10.69
C THR A 151 15.52 -0.15 10.42
N THR A 152 14.72 0.86 10.07
CA THR A 152 15.26 2.21 9.98
C THR A 152 15.60 2.65 11.39
N GLN A 153 16.86 2.93 11.67
CA GLN A 153 17.32 3.31 13.00
C GLN A 153 17.78 4.76 13.00
N ARG A 154 17.47 5.46 14.09
CA ARG A 154 17.95 6.83 14.32
C ARG A 154 19.15 6.76 15.23
N LEU A 155 20.31 7.09 14.68
CA LEU A 155 21.55 7.24 15.41
C LEU A 155 21.72 8.71 15.78
N GLN A 156 21.90 8.99 17.06
CA GLN A 156 22.24 10.31 17.55
C GLN A 156 23.65 10.25 18.14
N ILE A 157 24.53 11.12 17.64
CA ILE A 157 25.94 11.19 17.98
C ILE A 157 26.18 12.58 18.55
N GLU A 158 26.66 12.65 19.79
CA GLU A 158 27.13 13.91 20.38
C GLU A 158 28.65 13.89 20.42
N ALA A 159 29.27 14.91 19.87
CA ALA A 159 30.71 15.06 19.83
C ALA A 159 31.15 16.41 20.39
N ALA A 160 32.35 16.43 20.97
CA ALA A 160 33.06 17.66 21.26
C ALA A 160 33.36 18.38 19.92
N SER A 161 33.15 19.69 19.87
CA SER A 161 33.26 20.48 18.64
C SER A 161 34.59 20.23 17.92
N MET A 162 34.50 19.69 16.70
CA MET A 162 35.64 19.26 15.87
C MET A 162 35.67 20.03 14.54
N GLY A 163 35.20 21.29 14.55
CA GLY A 163 35.34 22.21 13.42
C GLY A 163 34.84 21.63 12.08
N GLY A 164 33.73 20.88 12.10
CA GLY A 164 33.13 20.27 10.90
C GLY A 164 33.83 19.03 10.34
N GLN A 165 34.92 18.53 10.94
CA GLN A 165 35.59 17.28 10.50
C GLN A 165 34.78 16.01 10.84
N LEU A 166 33.83 16.12 11.78
CA LEU A 166 33.00 15.03 12.27
C LEU A 166 32.15 14.39 11.17
N ILE A 167 31.53 15.20 10.30
CA ILE A 167 30.67 14.70 9.21
C ILE A 167 31.46 13.79 8.28
N GLY A 168 32.68 14.21 7.89
CA GLY A 168 33.52 13.45 6.98
C GLY A 168 33.92 12.09 7.55
N GLN A 169 34.35 12.05 8.81
CA GLN A 169 34.76 10.82 9.48
C GLN A 169 33.59 9.86 9.68
N VAL A 170 32.41 10.38 10.05
CA VAL A 170 31.22 9.55 10.23
C VAL A 170 30.70 9.04 8.89
N TYR A 171 30.71 9.87 7.84
CA TYR A 171 30.32 9.45 6.50
C TYR A 171 31.23 8.33 5.96
N ASP A 172 32.54 8.47 6.13
CA ASP A 172 33.53 7.46 5.68
C ASP A 172 33.35 6.13 6.43
N THR A 173 33.14 6.19 7.74
CA THR A 173 32.87 5.00 8.57
C THR A 173 31.61 4.27 8.14
N LEU A 174 30.52 5.02 7.85
CA LEU A 174 29.25 4.43 7.44
C LEU A 174 29.30 3.85 6.01
N MET A 175 30.07 4.46 5.10
CA MET A 175 30.30 3.91 3.76
C MET A 175 31.10 2.60 3.80
N HIS A 176 32.07 2.47 4.71
CA HIS A 176 32.83 1.23 4.87
C HIS A 176 31.98 0.02 5.31
N VAL A 177 30.79 0.26 5.86
CA VAL A 177 29.85 -0.77 6.34
C VAL A 177 28.67 -0.99 5.37
N ASP A 178 28.69 -0.36 4.18
CA ASP A 178 27.65 -0.45 3.15
C ASP A 178 26.25 -0.02 3.64
N ILE A 179 26.22 0.98 4.53
CA ILE A 179 24.98 1.49 5.12
C ILE A 179 24.45 2.65 4.29
N HIS A 180 23.21 2.51 3.82
CA HIS A 180 22.52 3.59 3.14
C HIS A 180 22.00 4.63 4.16
N ILE A 181 22.61 5.81 4.11
CA ILE A 181 22.20 6.98 4.90
C ILE A 181 21.01 7.63 4.20
N LYS A 182 19.89 7.81 4.91
CA LYS A 182 18.69 8.51 4.40
C LYS A 182 18.74 10.00 4.67
N THR A 183 19.21 10.40 5.85
CA THR A 183 19.27 11.80 6.26
C THR A 183 20.41 12.00 7.25
N LEU A 184 21.11 13.13 7.11
CA LEU A 184 22.17 13.57 8.01
C LEU A 184 21.90 15.03 8.36
N ASP A 185 21.63 15.31 9.63
CA ASP A 185 21.36 16.66 10.17
C ASP A 185 22.44 16.99 11.22
N LEU A 186 23.18 18.07 11.01
CA LEU A 186 24.19 18.54 11.96
C LEU A 186 23.71 19.82 12.63
N ARG A 187 23.65 19.79 13.95
CA ARG A 187 23.34 20.94 14.79
C ARG A 187 24.54 21.26 15.66
N SER A 188 25.08 22.47 15.50
CA SER A 188 26.16 22.96 16.36
C SER A 188 25.53 23.68 17.55
N GLU A 189 25.87 23.25 18.77
CA GLU A 189 25.44 23.87 20.02
C GLU A 189 26.62 24.51 20.75
N GLN A 190 26.37 25.42 21.69
CA GLN A 190 27.42 26.22 22.36
C GLN A 190 28.44 25.37 23.15
N GLU A 191 28.16 24.08 23.39
CA GLU A 191 28.98 23.15 24.17
C GLU A 191 29.48 21.91 23.37
N GLY A 192 29.21 21.85 22.05
CA GLY A 192 29.59 20.72 21.18
C GLY A 192 28.88 20.68 19.82
N GLU A 193 29.14 19.64 19.04
CA GLU A 193 28.42 19.34 17.80
C GLU A 193 27.50 18.13 18.03
N MET A 194 26.20 18.29 17.77
CA MET A 194 25.24 17.19 17.76
C MET A 194 24.96 16.78 16.31
N LEU A 195 25.31 15.55 15.97
CA LEU A 195 25.10 14.97 14.65
C LEU A 195 24.02 13.90 14.74
N GLN A 196 22.94 14.09 13.98
CA GLN A 196 21.84 13.17 13.91
C GLN A 196 21.80 12.47 12.55
N ILE A 197 21.78 11.15 12.58
CA ILE A 197 21.87 10.30 11.39
C ILE A 197 20.69 9.36 11.38
N ILE A 198 19.94 9.38 10.28
CA ILE A 198 18.89 8.43 10.02
C ILE A 198 19.42 7.48 8.94
N CYS A 199 19.63 6.23 9.32
CA CYS A 199 20.17 5.21 8.43
C CYS A 199 19.38 3.91 8.55
N THR A 200 19.35 3.15 7.46
CA THR A 200 18.69 1.84 7.47
C THR A 200 19.74 0.79 7.74
N ILE A 201 19.58 0.05 8.84
CA ILE A 201 20.55 -0.97 9.25
C ILE A 201 19.90 -2.35 9.07
N PRO A 202 20.55 -3.29 8.36
CA PRO A 202 19.95 -4.57 8.01
C PRO A 202 19.71 -5.49 9.21
N ASP A 203 20.55 -5.42 10.25
CA ASP A 203 20.48 -6.30 11.41
C ASP A 203 21.13 -5.70 12.69
N THR A 204 20.80 -6.26 13.84
CA THR A 204 21.31 -5.81 15.15
C THR A 204 22.82 -6.01 15.32
N ALA A 205 23.44 -6.99 14.63
CA ALA A 205 24.88 -7.19 14.74
C ALA A 205 25.64 -6.10 13.96
N THR A 206 25.11 -5.67 12.81
CA THR A 206 25.63 -4.50 12.09
C THR A 206 25.44 -3.22 12.89
N LEU A 207 24.28 -3.04 13.56
CA LEU A 207 24.07 -1.91 14.47
C LEU A 207 25.14 -1.85 15.56
N ALA A 208 25.41 -2.97 16.24
CA ALA A 208 26.40 -3.03 17.30
C ALA A 208 27.80 -2.63 16.79
N LYS A 209 28.21 -3.16 15.62
CA LYS A 209 29.48 -2.81 14.98
C LYS A 209 29.58 -1.32 14.65
N VAL A 210 28.51 -0.74 14.12
CA VAL A 210 28.47 0.69 13.75
C VAL A 210 28.55 1.57 15.00
N VAL A 211 27.78 1.24 16.04
CA VAL A 211 27.82 1.99 17.31
C VAL A 211 29.22 1.93 17.94
N ASP A 212 29.87 0.76 17.92
CA ASP A 212 31.23 0.61 18.45
C ASP A 212 32.26 1.40 17.63
N GLN A 213 32.19 1.38 16.30
CA GLN A 213 33.09 2.15 15.43
C GLN A 213 32.88 3.67 15.60
N LEU A 214 31.64 4.13 15.71
CA LEU A 214 31.34 5.54 15.93
C LEU A 214 31.82 6.01 17.31
N ARG A 215 31.75 5.17 18.35
CA ARG A 215 32.31 5.48 19.67
C ARG A 215 33.84 5.56 19.68
N ALA A 216 34.51 4.85 18.76
CA ALA A 216 35.96 4.87 18.65
C ALA A 216 36.50 6.13 17.93
N LEU A 217 35.63 6.95 17.33
CA LEU A 217 36.05 8.17 16.64
C LEU A 217 36.53 9.25 17.63
N PRO A 218 37.64 9.93 17.34
CA PRO A 218 38.16 10.98 18.21
C PRO A 218 37.17 12.14 18.30
N GLY A 219 36.79 12.50 19.52
CA GLY A 219 35.84 13.60 19.79
C GLY A 219 34.41 13.18 20.07
N VAL A 220 34.02 11.94 19.80
CA VAL A 220 32.67 11.45 20.11
C VAL A 220 32.52 11.25 21.62
N ARG A 221 31.55 11.91 22.23
CA ARG A 221 31.25 11.81 23.67
C ARG A 221 30.20 10.74 23.95
N THR A 222 29.12 10.74 23.16
CA THR A 222 28.03 9.77 23.33
C THR A 222 27.51 9.34 21.96
N VAL A 223 27.15 8.05 21.86
CA VAL A 223 26.41 7.49 20.72
C VAL A 223 25.18 6.79 21.29
N GLN A 224 24.01 7.30 20.93
CA GLN A 224 22.72 6.72 21.26
C GLN A 224 22.06 6.21 19.98
N ALA A 225 21.77 4.92 19.95
CA ALA A 225 20.94 4.31 18.92
C ALA A 225 19.53 4.16 19.48
N ASN A 226 18.56 4.83 18.88
CA ASN A 226 17.17 4.65 19.25
C ASN A 226 16.46 3.83 18.17
N LEU A 227 15.96 2.66 18.55
CA LEU A 227 15.04 1.87 17.71
C LEU A 227 13.67 2.54 17.75
N GLN A 228 13.50 3.53 16.91
CA GLN A 228 12.17 4.06 16.60
C GLN A 228 11.79 3.54 15.22
N ASP A 229 10.73 2.72 15.15
CA ASP A 229 10.05 2.44 13.90
C ASP A 229 9.56 3.78 13.31
N ILE A 230 10.31 4.30 12.35
CA ILE A 230 10.03 5.61 11.72
C ILE A 230 8.64 5.63 11.06
N ASP A 231 8.09 4.46 10.73
CA ASP A 231 6.71 4.34 10.24
C ASP A 231 5.67 4.91 11.23
N LYS A 232 5.93 4.91 12.55
CA LYS A 232 4.99 5.44 13.56
C LYS A 232 4.99 6.97 13.71
N MET A 233 6.00 7.68 13.19
CA MET A 233 6.13 9.14 13.36
C MET A 233 5.60 9.93 12.16
N ASN A 234 5.64 9.36 10.95
CA ASN A 234 5.00 9.98 9.78
C ASN A 234 3.47 9.97 9.87
N GLU A 235 2.86 9.06 10.64
CA GLU A 235 1.42 9.09 10.92
C GLU A 235 1.04 10.16 11.96
N ALA A 236 1.95 10.49 12.89
CA ALA A 236 1.71 11.53 13.91
C ALA A 236 1.91 12.96 13.38
N SER A 237 2.75 13.16 12.35
CA SER A 237 3.05 14.47 11.77
C SER A 237 2.09 14.91 10.65
N ASN A 238 1.30 13.98 10.08
CA ASN A 238 0.33 14.29 9.02
C ASN A 238 -1.11 14.38 9.55
N GLY A 239 -1.27 14.40 10.89
CA GLY A 239 -2.54 14.46 11.59
C GLY A 239 -2.86 15.80 12.25
N GLU A 240 -2.10 16.87 11.97
CA GLU A 240 -2.44 18.25 12.31
C GLU A 240 -2.89 19.06 11.09
#